data_AF-A0A933TIV5-F1
#
_entry.id   AF-A0A933TIV5-F1
#
_cell.length_a   1.000
_cell.length_b   1.000
_cell.length_c   1.000
_cell.angle_alpha   90.00
_cell.angle_beta   90.00
_cell.angle_gamma   90.00
#
_symmetry.space_group_name_H-M   'P 1'
#
loop_
_entity.id
_entity.type
_entity.pdbx_description
1 polymer ?
#
loop_
_entity_poly.entity_id
_entity_poly.type
_entity_poly.pdbx_seq_one_letter_code
_entity_poly.pdbx_strand_id
1 'polypeptide(L)'
;MLAALAALSLAWAAPAPAQEAYGAKGIYPVYETSGQWVIFDKDPRPAQSPPLGPGSRFLVVGSSGSELFTVARTSATYGGACRKNKPVKLRAALLRGPRGAVGTPIIGIKVKEGFSLKGSQASFTPLRGEVDEGTYSRLGGAVKAAVVSDVASGAFRFSLDDAPSARLQQDPRPEDVQMKIDFGAQARVRGLEDAFVMVEGSQVSATFRRCLRLAAAGVLLGGCVEMPHALMAETALLRFVEYDPSGDGRPLLLAYTPEAPLWGAERWAFALRAAGPRLVLADAMDPRCREGF
;
A
#
# COMPACT_ATOMS: atom_id res chain seq x y z
N MET A 1 -30.65 -21.25 -38.67
CA MET A 1 -30.41 -19.82 -38.36
C MET A 1 -30.52 -19.67 -36.86
N LEU A 2 -29.36 -19.58 -36.19
CA LEU A 2 -28.93 -18.39 -35.44
C LEU A 2 -29.83 -18.16 -34.21
N ALA A 3 -29.42 -18.59 -33.02
CA ALA A 3 -28.53 -17.83 -32.12
C ALA A 3 -29.16 -16.48 -31.74
N ALA A 4 -29.33 -16.07 -30.48
CA ALA A 4 -28.75 -16.50 -29.23
C ALA A 4 -29.65 -16.01 -28.10
N LEU A 5 -30.00 -16.89 -27.17
CA LEU A 5 -30.45 -16.52 -25.82
C LEU A 5 -29.32 -16.93 -24.87
N ALA A 6 -28.18 -16.23 -25.02
CA ALA A 6 -27.13 -16.27 -24.02
C ALA A 6 -27.55 -15.32 -22.91
N ALA A 7 -28.09 -15.92 -21.85
CA ALA A 7 -28.31 -15.29 -20.57
C ALA A 7 -27.06 -14.47 -20.19
N LEU A 8 -27.24 -13.15 -20.11
CA LEU A 8 -26.34 -12.25 -19.41
C LEU A 8 -26.29 -12.69 -17.95
N SER A 9 -25.40 -13.63 -17.67
CA SER A 9 -24.80 -13.82 -16.37
C SER A 9 -23.84 -12.65 -16.17
N LEU A 10 -24.42 -11.50 -15.80
CA LEU A 10 -23.72 -10.47 -15.03
C LEU A 10 -23.33 -11.12 -13.71
N ALA A 11 -22.25 -11.88 -13.74
CA ALA A 11 -21.52 -12.26 -12.55
C ALA A 11 -21.08 -10.94 -11.91
N TRP A 12 -21.83 -10.50 -10.90
CA TRP A 12 -21.29 -9.67 -9.85
C TRP A 12 -20.05 -10.38 -9.33
N ALA A 13 -18.89 -9.98 -9.87
CA ALA A 13 -17.61 -10.40 -9.37
C ALA A 13 -17.51 -9.80 -7.97
N ALA A 14 -17.88 -10.61 -6.97
CA ALA A 14 -17.59 -10.31 -5.58
C ALA A 14 -16.10 -9.94 -5.50
N PRO A 15 -15.74 -8.79 -4.93
CA PRO A 15 -14.36 -8.35 -4.88
C PRO A 15 -13.53 -9.41 -4.14
N ALA A 16 -12.41 -9.79 -4.75
CA ALA A 16 -11.55 -10.86 -4.24
C ALA A 16 -11.10 -10.56 -2.80
N PRO A 17 -11.14 -11.55 -1.88
CA PRO A 17 -10.78 -11.42 -0.46
C PRO A 17 -9.25 -11.32 -0.24
N ALA A 18 -8.57 -10.44 -0.98
CA ALA A 18 -7.11 -10.32 -0.97
C ALA A 18 -6.57 -9.23 -0.04
N GLN A 19 -7.45 -8.50 0.66
CA GLN A 19 -7.10 -7.22 1.30
C GLN A 19 -6.90 -7.29 2.82
N GLU A 20 -7.20 -8.42 3.47
CA GLU A 20 -7.17 -8.51 4.94
C GLU A 20 -6.15 -9.51 5.53
N ALA A 21 -5.54 -10.38 4.73
CA ALA A 21 -4.61 -11.40 5.22
C ALA A 21 -3.14 -10.98 5.02
N TYR A 22 -2.47 -10.58 6.10
CA TYR A 22 -1.01 -10.43 6.13
C TYR A 22 -0.31 -11.69 5.60
N GLY A 23 0.76 -11.51 4.84
CA GLY A 23 1.64 -12.62 4.49
C GLY A 23 1.06 -13.66 3.53
N ALA A 24 -0.12 -13.45 2.93
CA ALA A 24 -0.69 -14.35 1.91
C ALA A 24 0.25 -14.54 0.69
N LYS A 25 1.28 -13.70 0.56
CA LYS A 25 2.31 -13.76 -0.50
C LYS A 25 3.75 -13.68 0.03
N GLY A 26 3.97 -13.88 1.32
CA GLY A 26 5.31 -13.79 1.91
C GLY A 26 5.91 -12.38 1.99
N ILE A 27 5.09 -11.33 1.86
CA ILE A 27 5.50 -9.93 2.03
C ILE A 27 4.88 -9.42 3.33
N TYR A 28 5.70 -8.75 4.14
CA TYR A 28 5.35 -8.32 5.49
C TYR A 28 5.77 -6.86 5.71
N PRO A 29 5.02 -6.08 6.51
CA PRO A 29 5.44 -4.75 6.91
C PRO A 29 6.57 -4.86 7.94
N VAL A 30 7.61 -4.02 7.82
CA VAL A 30 8.71 -3.97 8.79
C VAL A 30 8.72 -2.60 9.45
N TYR A 31 8.76 -2.61 10.78
CA TYR A 31 8.77 -1.41 11.60
C TYR A 31 10.05 -1.34 12.42
N GLU A 32 10.45 -0.12 12.79
CA GLU A 32 11.43 0.10 13.83
C GLU A 32 10.74 0.41 15.16
N THR A 33 11.20 -0.19 16.24
CA THR A 33 10.63 -0.05 17.58
C THR A 33 11.74 -0.18 18.61
N SER A 34 12.02 0.90 19.34
CA SER A 34 13.04 0.93 20.39
C SER A 34 14.40 0.40 19.89
N GLY A 35 14.79 0.80 18.68
CA GLY A 35 16.02 0.34 18.02
C GLY A 35 16.00 -1.13 17.60
N GLN A 36 14.84 -1.79 17.53
CA GLN A 36 14.68 -3.15 17.00
C GLN A 36 13.81 -3.13 15.75
N TRP A 37 14.18 -3.92 14.75
CA TRP A 37 13.35 -4.10 13.55
C TRP A 37 12.42 -5.28 13.76
N VAL A 38 11.14 -5.06 13.52
CA VAL A 38 10.09 -6.01 13.91
C VAL A 38 9.07 -6.22 12.80
N ILE A 39 8.62 -7.46 12.66
CA ILE A 39 7.41 -7.82 11.93
C ILE A 39 6.37 -8.26 12.96
N PHE A 40 5.21 -7.60 12.99
CA PHE A 40 4.09 -8.02 13.83
C PHE A 40 3.25 -9.08 13.14
N ASP A 41 3.01 -10.17 13.84
CA ASP A 41 2.16 -11.26 13.37
C ASP A 41 0.71 -10.97 13.75
N LYS A 42 -0.02 -10.37 12.81
CA LYS A 42 -1.43 -9.98 12.96
C LYS A 42 -2.42 -11.05 12.48
N ASP A 43 -1.94 -12.10 11.81
CA ASP A 43 -2.71 -13.29 11.42
C ASP A 43 -1.98 -14.57 11.87
N PRO A 44 -2.04 -14.90 13.17
CA PRO A 44 -1.40 -16.10 13.70
C PRO A 44 -2.22 -17.33 13.30
N ARG A 45 -2.18 -17.72 12.03
CA ARG A 45 -2.74 -19.01 11.63
C ARG A 45 -2.00 -20.14 12.34
N PRO A 46 -2.70 -21.16 12.84
CA PRO A 46 -2.08 -22.37 13.35
C PRO A 46 -1.51 -23.15 12.15
N ALA A 47 -0.22 -22.94 11.85
CA ALA A 47 0.53 -23.73 10.88
C ALA A 47 1.72 -24.38 11.59
N GLN A 48 2.04 -25.63 11.20
CA GLN A 48 3.14 -26.44 11.76
C GLN A 48 4.54 -25.80 11.61
N SER A 49 4.67 -24.65 10.94
CA SER A 49 5.85 -23.79 11.00
C SER A 49 5.41 -22.35 10.69
N PRO A 50 5.25 -21.48 11.70
CA PRO A 50 4.82 -20.12 11.47
C PRO A 50 5.85 -19.39 10.60
N PRO A 51 5.41 -18.59 9.61
CA PRO A 51 6.32 -18.00 8.63
C PRO A 51 7.34 -17.02 9.24
N LEU A 52 7.11 -16.62 10.49
CA LEU A 52 7.86 -15.67 11.30
C LEU A 52 8.64 -16.34 12.45
N GLY A 53 8.92 -17.65 12.37
CA GLY A 53 9.71 -18.36 13.38
C GLY A 53 11.21 -18.00 13.38
N PRO A 54 11.94 -18.21 14.49
CA PRO A 54 13.39 -18.00 14.55
C PRO A 54 14.14 -18.71 13.42
N GLY A 55 15.19 -18.06 12.89
CA GLY A 55 15.96 -18.55 11.74
C GLY A 55 15.34 -18.24 10.37
N SER A 56 14.05 -17.85 10.31
CA SER A 56 13.43 -17.43 9.05
C SER A 56 14.16 -16.24 8.42
N ARG A 57 14.34 -16.27 7.10
CA ARG A 57 15.10 -15.27 6.35
C ARG A 57 14.19 -14.32 5.58
N PHE A 58 14.53 -13.05 5.60
CA PHE A 58 13.81 -11.98 4.93
C PHE A 58 14.79 -11.11 4.15
N LEU A 59 14.41 -10.76 2.92
CA LEU A 59 14.95 -9.61 2.24
C LEU A 59 14.18 -8.38 2.73
N VAL A 60 14.82 -7.54 3.53
CA VAL A 60 14.23 -6.30 4.02
C VAL A 60 14.53 -5.20 3.02
N VAL A 61 13.50 -4.53 2.53
CA VAL A 61 13.58 -3.38 1.63
C VAL A 61 13.23 -2.13 2.42
N GLY A 62 14.06 -1.11 2.27
CA GLY A 62 13.92 0.16 2.98
C GLY A 62 14.05 1.37 2.09
N SER A 63 14.27 2.52 2.72
CA SER A 63 14.32 3.83 2.04
C SER A 63 15.50 4.00 1.09
N SER A 64 16.58 3.25 1.29
CA SER A 64 17.86 3.44 0.58
C SER A 64 18.36 2.19 -0.13
N GLY A 65 17.82 1.00 0.20
CA GLY A 65 18.29 -0.25 -0.36
C GLY A 65 17.61 -1.46 0.26
N SER A 66 18.21 -2.63 0.09
CA SER A 66 17.72 -3.88 0.65
C SER A 66 18.83 -4.78 1.15
N GLU A 67 18.59 -5.50 2.25
CA GLU A 67 19.53 -6.47 2.79
C GLU A 67 18.85 -7.69 3.39
N LEU A 68 19.66 -8.73 3.63
CA LEU A 68 19.22 -9.97 4.24
C LEU A 68 19.19 -9.90 5.76
N PHE A 69 18.04 -10.23 6.34
CA PHE A 69 17.80 -10.31 7.77
C PHE A 69 17.33 -11.71 8.15
N THR A 70 17.61 -12.08 9.40
CA THR A 70 17.09 -13.29 10.03
C THR A 70 16.20 -12.93 11.21
N VAL A 71 15.17 -13.73 11.44
CA VAL A 71 14.42 -13.66 12.70
C VAL A 71 15.30 -14.21 13.81
N ALA A 72 15.81 -13.35 14.69
CA ALA A 72 16.65 -13.74 15.81
C ALA A 72 15.84 -14.44 16.90
N ARG A 73 14.66 -13.88 17.22
CA ARG A 73 13.71 -14.45 18.18
C ARG A 73 12.32 -13.92 17.90
N THR A 74 11.33 -14.61 18.44
CA THR A 74 9.95 -14.11 18.52
C THR A 74 9.62 -13.76 19.95
N SER A 75 8.92 -12.64 20.16
CA SER A 75 8.44 -12.22 21.48
C SER A 75 6.95 -11.89 21.43
N ALA A 76 6.27 -12.02 22.55
CA ALA A 76 4.94 -11.44 22.70
C ALA A 76 5.08 -9.94 23.01
N THR A 77 4.24 -9.11 22.40
CA THR A 77 4.26 -7.65 22.59
C THR A 77 2.87 -7.04 22.40
N TYR A 78 2.69 -5.86 22.97
CA TYR A 78 1.52 -5.00 22.77
C TYR A 78 1.96 -3.84 21.86
N GLY A 79 1.08 -3.34 20.99
CA GLY A 79 1.38 -2.16 20.17
C GLY A 79 1.69 -2.41 18.70
N GLY A 80 1.29 -3.56 18.16
CA GLY A 80 1.21 -3.77 16.71
C GLY A 80 -0.20 -3.54 16.13
N ALA A 81 -1.26 -3.68 16.96
CA ALA A 81 -2.64 -3.46 16.55
C ALA A 81 -3.57 -3.22 17.76
N CYS A 82 -4.73 -2.64 17.50
CA CYS A 82 -5.84 -2.50 18.45
C CYS A 82 -7.09 -3.25 17.96
N ARG A 83 -7.91 -3.75 18.89
CA ARG A 83 -9.25 -4.30 18.64
C ARG A 83 -10.21 -3.70 19.65
N LYS A 84 -11.27 -3.05 19.19
CA LYS A 84 -12.25 -2.33 20.04
C LYS A 84 -11.56 -1.33 20.99
N ASN A 85 -10.65 -0.52 20.46
CA ASN A 85 -9.86 0.48 21.20
C ASN A 85 -9.02 -0.07 22.36
N LYS A 86 -8.72 -1.38 22.35
CA LYS A 86 -7.83 -2.03 23.32
C LYS A 86 -6.63 -2.64 22.58
N PRO A 87 -5.41 -2.58 23.14
CA PRO A 87 -4.27 -3.21 22.50
C PRO A 87 -4.42 -4.73 22.49
N VAL A 88 -4.00 -5.33 21.39
CA VAL A 88 -3.97 -6.78 21.24
C VAL A 88 -2.55 -7.28 21.48
N LYS A 89 -2.42 -8.35 22.26
CA LYS A 89 -1.16 -9.06 22.41
C LYS A 89 -0.87 -9.80 21.12
N LEU A 90 0.23 -9.45 20.45
CA LEU A 90 0.67 -10.06 19.19
C LEU A 90 2.03 -10.74 19.40
N ARG A 91 2.35 -11.66 18.49
CA ARG A 91 3.72 -12.13 18.33
C ARG A 91 4.47 -11.12 17.44
N ALA A 92 5.68 -10.75 17.83
CA ALA A 92 6.60 -9.98 17.00
C ALA A 92 7.85 -10.80 16.70
N ALA A 93 8.27 -10.80 15.45
CA ALA A 93 9.54 -11.38 15.01
C ALA A 93 10.60 -10.28 14.97
N LEU A 94 11.65 -10.42 15.79
CA LEU A 94 12.73 -9.45 15.87
C LEU A 94 13.78 -9.82 14.83
N LEU A 95 14.05 -8.87 13.92
CA LEU A 95 14.96 -9.03 12.81
C LEU A 95 16.39 -8.60 13.19
N ARG A 96 17.36 -9.41 12.78
CA ARG A 96 18.80 -9.12 12.91
C ARG A 96 19.45 -9.15 11.53
N GLY A 97 20.22 -8.12 11.21
CA GLY A 97 20.88 -7.94 9.92
C GLY A 97 21.50 -6.55 9.78
N PRO A 98 22.17 -6.27 8.65
CA PRO A 98 22.85 -5.01 8.41
C PRO A 98 21.86 -3.90 8.04
N ARG A 99 21.71 -2.90 8.92
CA ARG A 99 20.72 -1.82 8.77
C ARG A 99 21.19 -0.66 7.90
N GLY A 100 22.49 -0.38 7.89
CA GLY A 100 23.06 0.81 7.25
C GLY A 100 22.74 0.92 5.75
N ALA A 101 22.76 -0.20 5.03
CA ALA A 101 22.50 -0.23 3.59
C ALA A 101 21.00 -0.17 3.21
N VAL A 102 20.11 -0.25 4.19
CA VAL A 102 18.65 -0.31 3.98
C VAL A 102 17.98 1.03 4.27
N GLY A 103 18.49 1.78 5.24
CA GLY A 103 17.83 2.98 5.75
C GLY A 103 16.60 2.64 6.58
N THR A 104 15.52 3.42 6.45
CA THR A 104 14.25 3.15 7.17
C THR A 104 13.59 1.89 6.59
N PRO A 105 13.26 0.88 7.41
CA PRO A 105 12.66 -0.34 6.90
C PRO A 105 11.20 -0.10 6.49
N ILE A 106 10.80 -0.71 5.37
CA ILE A 106 9.45 -0.57 4.81
C ILE A 106 8.76 -1.94 4.77
N ILE A 107 9.33 -2.90 4.05
CA ILE A 107 8.78 -4.26 3.91
C ILE A 107 9.86 -5.32 4.08
N GLY A 108 9.44 -6.54 4.38
CA GLY A 108 10.23 -7.75 4.42
C GLY A 108 9.62 -8.80 3.51
N ILE A 109 10.41 -9.33 2.58
CA ILE A 109 10.01 -10.39 1.67
C ILE A 109 10.64 -11.68 2.19
N LYS A 110 9.82 -12.67 2.55
CA LYS A 110 10.30 -13.98 2.98
C LYS A 110 11.03 -14.65 1.82
N VAL A 111 12.27 -15.08 2.06
CA VAL A 111 13.11 -15.76 1.07
C VAL A 111 13.39 -17.19 1.49
N LYS A 112 13.67 -18.04 0.50
CA LYS A 112 14.09 -19.43 0.73
C LYS A 112 15.48 -19.48 1.36
N GLU A 113 15.78 -20.61 1.98
CA GLU A 113 17.14 -20.94 2.37
C GLU A 113 18.07 -20.93 1.15
N GLY A 114 19.29 -20.41 1.30
CA GLY A 114 20.23 -20.21 0.19
C GLY A 114 20.04 -18.95 -0.68
N PHE A 115 18.96 -18.16 -0.49
CA PHE A 115 18.83 -16.89 -1.24
C PHE A 115 20.02 -15.96 -0.98
N SER A 116 20.48 -15.31 -2.04
CA SER A 116 21.60 -14.36 -2.01
C SER A 116 21.27 -13.14 -2.87
N LEU A 117 21.77 -11.99 -2.45
CA LEU A 117 21.68 -10.75 -3.21
C LEU A 117 22.77 -10.61 -4.28
N LYS A 118 23.74 -11.54 -4.32
CA LYS A 118 24.84 -11.50 -5.28
C LYS A 118 24.29 -11.60 -6.71
N GLY A 119 24.59 -10.59 -7.54
CA GLY A 119 24.12 -10.52 -8.93
C GLY A 119 22.69 -9.99 -9.08
N SER A 120 22.08 -9.47 -8.02
CA SER A 120 20.79 -8.78 -8.11
C SER A 120 20.88 -7.57 -9.04
N GLN A 121 19.91 -7.44 -9.94
CA GLN A 121 19.71 -6.27 -10.80
C GLN A 121 18.69 -5.30 -10.19
N ALA A 122 18.43 -5.43 -8.89
CA ALA A 122 17.42 -4.63 -8.24
C ALA A 122 17.79 -3.14 -8.23
N SER A 123 16.82 -2.29 -8.54
CA SER A 123 16.99 -0.83 -8.49
C SER A 123 16.11 -0.21 -7.42
N PHE A 124 16.60 0.89 -6.83
CA PHE A 124 15.94 1.64 -5.77
C PHE A 124 15.95 3.11 -6.16
N THR A 125 14.76 3.68 -6.34
CA THR A 125 14.62 5.09 -6.71
C THR A 125 13.71 5.78 -5.70
N PRO A 126 14.24 6.59 -4.78
CA PRO A 126 13.42 7.48 -3.97
C PRO A 126 12.67 8.45 -4.88
N LEU A 127 11.34 8.51 -4.73
CA LEU A 127 10.50 9.37 -5.56
C LEU A 127 10.21 10.67 -4.81
N ARG A 128 10.43 11.79 -5.48
CA ARG A 128 10.07 13.12 -5.00
C ARG A 128 8.72 13.51 -5.59
N GLY A 129 7.90 14.21 -4.81
CA GLY A 129 6.63 14.74 -5.29
C GLY A 129 6.87 15.90 -6.25
N GLU A 130 6.39 15.76 -7.47
CA GLU A 130 6.54 16.70 -8.58
C GLU A 130 5.16 17.07 -9.13
N VAL A 131 4.23 17.45 -8.24
CA VAL A 131 2.91 17.92 -8.64
C VAL A 131 2.97 19.42 -8.88
N ASP A 132 2.66 19.82 -10.12
CA ASP A 132 2.59 21.20 -10.57
C ASP A 132 1.27 21.50 -11.28
N GLU A 133 1.05 22.75 -11.69
CA GLU A 133 -0.14 23.16 -12.44
C GLU A 133 -0.32 22.37 -13.75
N GLY A 134 0.79 22.04 -14.44
CA GLY A 134 0.77 21.25 -15.66
C GLY A 134 0.21 19.84 -15.45
N THR A 135 0.47 19.25 -14.27
CA THR A 135 -0.12 17.97 -13.85
C THR A 135 -1.64 18.07 -13.72
N TYR A 136 -2.14 19.15 -13.10
CA TYR A 136 -3.58 19.39 -13.00
C TYR A 136 -4.23 19.61 -14.37
N SER A 137 -3.61 20.40 -15.26
CA SER A 137 -4.13 20.61 -16.62
C SER A 137 -4.20 19.32 -17.43
N ARG A 138 -3.22 18.43 -17.27
CA ARG A 138 -3.12 17.18 -18.02
C ARG A 138 -4.03 16.07 -17.48
N LEU A 139 -4.12 15.92 -16.15
CA LEU A 139 -4.74 14.75 -15.51
C LEU A 139 -5.98 15.09 -14.68
N GLY A 140 -6.16 16.34 -14.24
CA GLY A 140 -7.20 16.70 -13.27
C GLY A 140 -8.63 16.38 -13.73
N GLY A 141 -8.95 16.66 -15.00
CA GLY A 141 -10.26 16.30 -15.57
C GLY A 141 -10.49 14.79 -15.62
N ALA A 142 -9.47 14.03 -16.03
CA ALA A 142 -9.53 12.57 -16.09
C ALA A 142 -9.67 11.95 -14.68
N VAL A 143 -8.98 12.48 -13.68
CA VAL A 143 -9.07 12.02 -12.29
C VAL A 143 -10.46 12.29 -11.74
N LYS A 144 -11.03 13.49 -11.92
CA LYS A 144 -12.40 13.78 -11.48
C LYS A 144 -13.44 12.86 -12.12
N ALA A 145 -13.33 12.61 -13.43
CA ALA A 145 -14.20 11.66 -14.12
C ALA A 145 -14.03 10.23 -13.59
N ALA A 146 -12.79 9.80 -13.33
CA ALA A 146 -12.52 8.49 -12.77
C ALA A 146 -13.07 8.33 -11.35
N VAL A 147 -13.04 9.36 -10.50
CA VAL A 147 -13.63 9.33 -9.16
C VAL A 147 -15.13 9.03 -9.21
N VAL A 148 -15.86 9.65 -10.14
CA VAL A 148 -17.30 9.37 -10.35
C VAL A 148 -17.52 7.90 -10.75
N SER A 149 -16.70 7.38 -11.65
CA SER A 149 -16.75 5.96 -12.06
C SER A 149 -16.39 5.01 -10.91
N ASP A 150 -15.35 5.34 -10.14
CA ASP A 150 -14.88 4.56 -8.99
C ASP A 150 -15.97 4.47 -7.92
N VAL A 151 -16.65 5.59 -7.63
CA VAL A 151 -17.84 5.65 -6.78
C VAL A 151 -18.93 4.70 -7.28
N ALA A 152 -19.30 4.80 -8.56
CA ALA A 152 -20.38 3.99 -9.13
C ALA A 152 -20.07 2.49 -9.11
N SER A 153 -18.79 2.14 -9.27
CA SER A 153 -18.31 0.75 -9.22
C SER A 153 -18.13 0.19 -7.79
N GLY A 154 -18.24 1.03 -6.75
CA GLY A 154 -17.95 0.64 -5.37
C GLY A 154 -16.47 0.41 -5.08
N ALA A 155 -15.57 1.08 -5.81
CA ALA A 155 -14.12 0.99 -5.58
C ALA A 155 -13.71 1.56 -4.21
N PHE A 156 -14.45 2.56 -3.71
CA PHE A 156 -14.32 3.10 -2.36
C PHE A 156 -15.08 2.24 -1.35
N ARG A 157 -14.36 1.72 -0.35
CA ARG A 157 -14.97 0.97 0.74
C ARG A 157 -15.44 1.95 1.82
N PHE A 158 -16.74 2.20 1.87
CA PHE A 158 -17.34 3.02 2.94
C PHE A 158 -17.14 2.35 4.31
N SER A 159 -16.69 3.12 5.30
CA SER A 159 -16.54 2.67 6.69
C SER A 159 -17.87 2.81 7.44
N LEU A 160 -18.06 2.03 8.51
CA LEU A 160 -19.25 2.09 9.36
C LEU A 160 -19.43 3.45 10.07
N ASP A 161 -18.35 4.22 10.23
CA ASP A 161 -18.38 5.58 10.79
C ASP A 161 -18.69 6.65 9.73
N ASP A 162 -18.82 6.27 8.45
CA ASP A 162 -19.40 7.15 7.45
C ASP A 162 -20.89 7.26 7.79
N ALA A 163 -21.33 8.44 8.25
CA ALA A 163 -22.70 8.64 8.70
C ALA A 163 -23.70 8.06 7.68
N PRO A 164 -24.72 7.29 8.10
CA PRO A 164 -25.66 6.62 7.19
C PRO A 164 -26.48 7.59 6.31
N SER A 165 -26.35 8.91 6.54
CA SER A 165 -26.90 10.00 5.74
C SER A 165 -25.95 10.54 4.67
N ALA A 166 -24.68 10.13 4.62
CA ALA A 166 -23.78 10.35 3.48
C ALA A 166 -24.16 9.40 2.33
N ARG A 167 -25.45 9.37 1.98
CA ARG A 167 -25.87 8.85 0.69
C ARG A 167 -25.07 9.63 -0.34
N LEU A 168 -24.29 8.90 -1.12
CA LEU A 168 -23.74 9.41 -2.37
C LEU A 168 -24.81 10.27 -3.04
N GLN A 169 -24.43 11.48 -3.47
CA GLN A 169 -25.28 12.25 -4.36
C GLN A 169 -25.76 11.28 -5.44
N GLN A 170 -27.06 11.18 -5.64
CA GLN A 170 -27.59 10.39 -6.75
C GLN A 170 -27.07 11.08 -8.00
N ASP A 171 -26.06 10.49 -8.64
CA ASP A 171 -25.36 11.01 -9.82
C ASP A 171 -24.35 12.15 -9.54
N PRO A 172 -23.18 11.87 -8.91
CA PRO A 172 -22.16 12.89 -8.71
C PRO A 172 -21.52 13.26 -10.05
N ARG A 173 -21.49 14.56 -10.38
CA ARG A 173 -20.83 15.02 -11.62
C ARG A 173 -19.34 15.31 -11.35
N PRO A 174 -18.45 15.14 -12.34
CA PRO A 174 -17.02 15.39 -12.15
C PRO A 174 -16.70 16.80 -11.63
N GLU A 175 -17.46 17.82 -12.06
CA GLU A 175 -17.32 19.20 -11.61
C GLU A 175 -17.57 19.41 -10.11
N ASP A 176 -18.42 18.57 -9.51
CA ASP A 176 -18.80 18.65 -8.09
C ASP A 176 -17.76 17.96 -7.19
N VAL A 177 -16.80 17.22 -7.77
CA VAL A 177 -15.71 16.56 -7.04
C VAL A 177 -14.63 17.58 -6.69
N GLN A 178 -14.44 17.82 -5.39
CA GLN A 178 -13.24 18.48 -4.89
C GLN A 178 -12.10 17.47 -4.85
N MET A 179 -11.01 17.78 -5.54
CA MET A 179 -9.90 16.86 -5.74
C MET A 179 -8.58 17.62 -5.66
N LYS A 180 -7.59 16.99 -5.04
CA LYS A 180 -6.20 17.44 -4.99
C LYS A 180 -5.29 16.26 -5.30
N ILE A 181 -4.30 16.47 -6.15
CA ILE A 181 -3.20 15.51 -6.34
C ILE A 181 -2.13 15.89 -5.31
N ASP A 182 -1.95 15.07 -4.28
CA ASP A 182 -1.05 15.34 -3.17
C ASP A 182 0.39 14.91 -3.46
N PHE A 183 0.55 13.89 -4.29
CA PHE A 183 1.84 13.37 -4.72
C PHE A 183 1.74 12.92 -6.17
N GLY A 184 2.83 13.07 -6.91
CA GLY A 184 2.97 12.64 -8.29
C GLY A 184 4.45 12.48 -8.60
N ALA A 185 4.83 11.41 -9.27
CA ALA A 185 6.20 11.16 -9.68
C ALA A 185 6.25 10.27 -10.92
N GLN A 186 7.30 10.42 -11.73
CA GLN A 186 7.59 9.46 -12.78
C GLN A 186 7.99 8.11 -12.18
N ALA A 187 7.50 7.02 -12.79
CA ALA A 187 7.80 5.65 -12.40
C ALA A 187 8.25 4.86 -13.63
N ARG A 188 9.16 3.91 -13.46
CA ARG A 188 9.64 3.06 -14.56
C ARG A 188 8.83 1.77 -14.63
N VAL A 189 7.83 1.75 -15.49
CA VAL A 189 6.97 0.57 -15.69
C VAL A 189 7.16 0.00 -17.09
N ARG A 190 7.45 -1.29 -17.18
CA ARG A 190 7.70 -2.01 -18.42
C ARG A 190 6.51 -1.88 -19.37
N GLY A 191 6.79 -1.42 -20.59
CA GLY A 191 5.79 -1.27 -21.64
C GLY A 191 4.95 0.00 -21.52
N LEU A 192 5.28 0.90 -20.59
CA LEU A 192 4.68 2.23 -20.50
C LEU A 192 5.75 3.29 -20.75
N GLU A 193 5.43 4.25 -21.62
CA GLU A 193 6.18 5.49 -21.77
C GLU A 193 5.55 6.56 -20.86
N ASP A 194 6.40 7.40 -20.27
CA ASP A 194 5.99 8.49 -19.36
C ASP A 194 5.02 8.04 -18.26
N ALA A 195 5.27 6.88 -17.67
CA ALA A 195 4.46 6.38 -16.57
C ALA A 195 4.58 7.33 -15.36
N PHE A 196 3.43 7.78 -14.87
CA PHE A 196 3.31 8.75 -13.80
C PHE A 196 2.40 8.19 -12.72
N VAL A 197 2.96 7.90 -11.56
CA VAL A 197 2.20 7.45 -10.40
C VAL A 197 1.80 8.65 -9.56
N MET A 198 0.57 8.66 -9.06
CA MET A 198 0.06 9.75 -8.26
C MET A 198 -0.80 9.25 -7.11
N VAL A 199 -0.85 10.07 -6.06
CA VAL A 199 -1.79 9.91 -4.97
C VAL A 199 -2.67 11.14 -4.94
N GLU A 200 -3.95 10.93 -5.14
CA GLU A 200 -4.96 11.96 -5.05
C GLU A 200 -5.84 11.80 -3.82
N GLY A 201 -6.25 12.94 -3.28
CA GLY A 201 -7.31 13.09 -2.30
C GLY A 201 -8.54 13.66 -2.97
N SER A 202 -9.66 12.95 -2.89
CA SER A 202 -10.94 13.37 -3.45
C SER A 202 -12.01 13.38 -2.36
N GLN A 203 -12.72 14.49 -2.23
CA GLN A 203 -13.89 14.58 -1.39
C GLN A 203 -15.12 14.22 -2.22
N VAL A 204 -15.79 13.14 -1.83
CA VAL A 204 -17.07 12.72 -2.38
C VAL A 204 -18.11 12.87 -1.28
N SER A 205 -19.03 13.82 -1.45
CA SER A 205 -19.99 14.22 -0.39
C SER A 205 -19.25 14.63 0.90
N ALA A 206 -19.56 14.02 2.04
CA ALA A 206 -18.92 14.28 3.33
C ALA A 206 -17.64 13.46 3.58
N THR A 207 -17.23 12.59 2.64
CA THR A 207 -16.13 11.65 2.85
C THR A 207 -14.91 12.00 2.00
N PHE A 208 -13.74 12.07 2.65
CA PHE A 208 -12.46 12.22 1.96
C PHE A 208 -11.86 10.85 1.66
N ARG A 209 -11.42 10.65 0.41
CA ARG A 209 -10.86 9.39 -0.07
C ARG A 209 -9.50 9.64 -0.69
N ARG A 210 -8.54 8.79 -0.33
CA ARG A 210 -7.20 8.80 -0.91
C ARG A 210 -6.99 7.58 -1.77
N CYS A 211 -6.48 7.79 -2.96
CA CYS A 211 -6.31 6.76 -3.96
C CYS A 211 -4.90 6.84 -4.52
N LEU A 212 -4.40 5.68 -4.94
CA LEU A 212 -3.21 5.61 -5.78
C LEU A 212 -3.63 5.30 -7.21
N ARG A 213 -3.15 6.11 -8.14
CA ARG A 213 -3.37 5.95 -9.59
C ARG A 213 -2.06 5.87 -10.35
N LEU A 214 -2.12 5.19 -11.49
CA LEU A 214 -1.08 5.20 -12.51
C LEU A 214 -1.63 5.86 -13.76
N ALA A 215 -0.85 6.72 -14.39
CA ALA A 215 -1.12 7.26 -15.70
C ALA A 215 0.04 6.95 -16.65
N ALA A 216 -0.24 6.88 -17.94
CA ALA A 216 0.77 6.88 -19.00
C ALA A 216 0.20 7.60 -20.22
N ALA A 217 1.04 8.39 -20.92
CA ALA A 217 0.62 9.18 -22.08
C ALA A 217 -0.68 10.00 -21.85
N GLY A 218 -0.88 10.53 -20.64
CA GLY A 218 -2.05 11.34 -20.28
C GLY A 218 -3.33 10.55 -19.96
N VAL A 219 -3.29 9.22 -19.97
CA VAL A 219 -4.45 8.36 -19.69
C VAL A 219 -4.26 7.62 -18.37
N LEU A 220 -5.33 7.53 -17.58
CA LEU A 220 -5.35 6.73 -16.34
C LEU A 220 -5.40 5.24 -16.65
N LEU A 221 -4.57 4.45 -15.96
CA LEU A 221 -4.45 3.01 -16.12
C LEU A 221 -5.00 2.31 -14.88
N GLY A 222 -6.01 1.46 -15.08
CA GLY A 222 -6.70 0.78 -14.00
C GLY A 222 -7.62 1.70 -13.18
N GLY A 223 -8.20 1.15 -12.12
CA GLY A 223 -9.05 1.89 -11.18
C GLY A 223 -8.25 2.46 -10.00
N CYS A 224 -8.95 3.19 -9.12
CA CYS A 224 -8.36 3.60 -7.85
C CYS A 224 -7.90 2.38 -7.03
N VAL A 225 -6.67 2.43 -6.52
CA VAL A 225 -6.27 1.60 -5.38
C VAL A 225 -6.39 2.44 -4.12
N GLU A 226 -7.47 2.23 -3.38
CA GLU A 226 -7.77 3.00 -2.18
C GLU A 226 -6.68 2.83 -1.11
N MET A 227 -6.24 3.96 -0.56
CA MET A 227 -5.26 4.05 0.53
C MET A 227 -5.97 4.58 1.80
N PRO A 228 -6.78 3.76 2.49
CA PRO A 228 -7.58 4.21 3.62
C PRO A 228 -6.75 4.90 4.70
N HIS A 229 -7.28 6.01 5.21
CA HIS A 229 -6.66 6.87 6.22
C HIS A 229 -6.73 6.27 7.63
N ALA A 230 -6.31 5.01 7.82
CA ALA A 230 -6.37 4.35 9.13
C ALA A 230 -5.73 5.18 10.26
N LEU A 231 -4.73 6.00 9.92
CA LEU A 231 -4.01 6.88 10.86
C LEU A 231 -4.13 8.37 10.53
N MET A 232 -5.02 8.77 9.61
CA MET A 232 -5.15 10.17 9.14
C MET A 232 -3.83 10.83 8.70
N ALA A 233 -2.78 10.07 8.36
CA ALA A 233 -1.53 10.67 7.93
C ALA A 233 -1.77 11.42 6.61
N GLU A 234 -1.51 12.72 6.61
CA GLU A 234 -1.50 13.50 5.38
C GLU A 234 -0.53 12.86 4.39
N THR A 235 -0.89 12.84 3.11
CA THR A 235 -0.03 12.31 2.05
C THR A 235 1.36 12.97 2.06
N ALA A 236 1.47 14.21 2.52
CA ALA A 236 2.73 14.93 2.70
C ALA A 236 3.73 14.25 3.68
N LEU A 237 3.24 13.42 4.60
CA LEU A 237 4.07 12.66 5.54
C LEU A 237 4.56 11.33 4.95
N LEU A 238 3.94 10.86 3.86
CA LEU A 238 4.41 9.69 3.15
C LEU A 238 5.69 10.01 2.37
N ARG A 239 6.57 9.02 2.31
CA ARG A 239 7.72 8.97 1.44
C ARG A 239 7.55 7.77 0.52
N PHE A 240 8.02 7.93 -0.71
CA PHE A 240 7.81 6.96 -1.76
C PHE A 240 9.16 6.45 -2.29
N VAL A 241 9.24 5.13 -2.49
CA VAL A 241 10.39 4.48 -3.11
C VAL A 241 9.87 3.53 -4.17
N GLU A 242 10.42 3.64 -5.37
CA GLU A 242 10.30 2.61 -6.38
C GLU A 242 11.37 1.54 -6.13
N TYR A 243 10.94 0.30 -5.93
CA TYR A 243 11.80 -0.87 -5.81
C TYR A 243 11.50 -1.84 -6.95
N ASP A 244 12.42 -1.97 -7.90
CA ASP A 244 12.32 -2.99 -8.94
C ASP A 244 13.25 -4.15 -8.61
N PRO A 245 12.75 -5.32 -8.20
CA PRO A 245 13.59 -6.46 -7.82
C PRO A 245 14.35 -7.07 -9.00
N SER A 246 13.87 -6.91 -10.24
CA SER A 246 14.45 -7.53 -11.44
C SER A 246 15.16 -6.53 -12.35
N GLY A 247 14.95 -5.23 -12.16
CA GLY A 247 15.47 -4.17 -13.03
C GLY A 247 14.85 -4.18 -14.44
N ASP A 248 13.78 -4.96 -14.65
CA ASP A 248 13.13 -5.15 -15.95
C ASP A 248 11.88 -4.27 -16.13
N GLY A 249 11.66 -3.31 -15.24
CA GLY A 249 10.51 -2.40 -15.22
C GLY A 249 9.29 -3.01 -14.55
N ARG A 250 9.45 -3.84 -13.51
CA ARG A 250 8.32 -4.42 -12.75
C ARG A 250 8.34 -3.98 -11.28
N PRO A 251 8.30 -2.66 -11.02
CA PRO A 251 8.53 -2.16 -9.69
C PRO A 251 7.37 -2.44 -8.73
N LEU A 252 7.75 -2.55 -7.46
CA LEU A 252 6.89 -2.22 -6.34
C LEU A 252 7.06 -0.73 -6.03
N LEU A 253 5.96 0.02 -6.01
CA LEU A 253 5.93 1.30 -5.33
C LEU A 253 5.70 1.05 -3.84
N LEU A 254 6.61 1.54 -3.02
CA LEU A 254 6.54 1.48 -1.57
C LEU A 254 6.21 2.86 -1.04
N ALA A 255 5.20 2.96 -0.19
CA ALA A 255 4.89 4.20 0.54
C ALA A 255 5.03 3.96 2.04
N TYR A 256 5.69 4.87 2.75
CA TYR A 256 5.94 4.70 4.17
C TYR A 256 6.07 6.05 4.89
N THR A 257 5.78 6.06 6.19
CA THR A 257 6.16 7.19 7.04
C THR A 257 7.57 6.96 7.61
N PRO A 258 8.49 7.93 7.47
CA PRO A 258 9.89 7.76 7.90
C PRO A 258 10.03 7.74 9.43
N GLU A 259 9.27 8.58 10.10
CA GLU A 259 9.15 8.64 11.56
C GLU A 259 7.73 8.20 11.95
N ALA A 260 7.54 7.82 13.21
CA ALA A 260 6.20 7.62 13.76
C ALA A 260 5.57 9.01 13.94
N PRO A 261 4.63 9.44 13.07
CA PRO A 261 3.82 10.62 13.35
C PRO A 261 2.97 10.36 14.60
N LEU A 262 2.34 11.41 15.15
CA LEU A 262 1.38 11.34 16.27
C LEU A 262 0.37 10.19 16.15
N TRP A 263 0.01 9.80 14.92
CA TRP A 263 -0.99 8.79 14.63
C TRP A 263 -0.44 7.44 14.19
N GLY A 264 0.87 7.30 13.94
CA GLY A 264 1.53 6.00 13.69
C GLY A 264 2.13 5.73 12.32
N ALA A 265 2.74 4.56 12.17
CA ALA A 265 3.53 4.25 10.99
C ALA A 265 2.73 3.52 9.91
N GLU A 266 2.65 4.08 8.71
CA GLU A 266 2.03 3.43 7.55
C GLU A 266 3.08 2.71 6.70
N ARG A 267 2.70 1.56 6.13
CA ARG A 267 3.51 0.75 5.20
C ARG A 267 2.61 0.23 4.08
N TRP A 268 2.88 0.69 2.87
CA TRP A 268 2.17 0.29 1.67
C TRP A 268 3.13 -0.30 0.64
N ALA A 269 2.65 -1.27 -0.12
CA ALA A 269 3.30 -1.75 -1.32
C ALA A 269 2.28 -1.96 -2.43
N PHE A 270 2.59 -1.44 -3.62
CA PHE A 270 1.78 -1.55 -4.83
C PHE A 270 2.63 -2.12 -5.95
N ALA A 271 2.16 -3.18 -6.60
CA ALA A 271 2.79 -3.62 -7.84
C ALA A 271 2.29 -2.75 -8.98
N LEU A 272 3.21 -2.07 -9.68
CA LEU A 272 2.87 -1.26 -10.85
C LEU A 272 2.99 -2.11 -12.12
N ARG A 273 1.96 -2.08 -12.97
CA ARG A 273 1.93 -2.80 -14.26
C ARG A 273 1.19 -1.95 -15.29
N ALA A 274 1.34 -2.32 -16.56
CA ALA A 274 0.63 -1.67 -17.67
C ALA A 274 -0.90 -1.65 -17.53
N ALA A 275 -1.48 -2.64 -16.82
CA ALA A 275 -2.91 -2.69 -16.53
C ALA A 275 -3.36 -1.77 -15.38
N GLY A 276 -2.43 -1.10 -14.70
CA GLY A 276 -2.67 -0.28 -13.53
C GLY A 276 -2.00 -0.80 -12.26
N PRO A 277 -2.12 -0.04 -11.15
CA PRO A 277 -1.55 -0.41 -9.87
C PRO A 277 -2.36 -1.52 -9.21
N ARG A 278 -1.68 -2.33 -8.39
CA ARG A 278 -2.33 -3.38 -7.59
C ARG A 278 -1.78 -3.37 -6.18
N LEU A 279 -2.66 -3.31 -5.19
CA LEU A 279 -2.28 -3.44 -3.79
C LEU A 279 -1.62 -4.81 -3.51
N VAL A 280 -0.47 -4.76 -2.85
CA VAL A 280 0.31 -5.93 -2.38
C VAL A 280 0.36 -5.97 -0.87
N LEU A 281 0.52 -4.82 -0.23
CA LEU A 281 0.57 -4.66 1.21
C LEU A 281 -0.11 -3.34 1.59
N ALA A 282 -0.98 -3.38 2.59
CA ALA A 282 -1.51 -2.23 3.30
C ALA A 282 -1.39 -2.53 4.79
N ASP A 283 -0.57 -1.77 5.50
CA ASP A 283 -0.48 -1.87 6.95
C ASP A 283 -0.29 -0.52 7.61
N ALA A 284 -0.77 -0.44 8.85
CA ALA A 284 -0.59 0.67 9.75
C ALA A 284 -0.29 0.14 11.16
N MET A 285 0.70 0.75 11.81
CA MET A 285 1.02 0.55 13.22
C MET A 285 0.55 1.78 14.00
N ASP A 286 -0.55 1.63 14.76
CA ASP A 286 -1.10 2.67 15.63
C ASP A 286 -0.33 2.72 16.98
N PRO A 287 0.43 3.78 17.28
CA PRO A 287 1.21 3.93 18.50
C PRO A 287 0.33 4.19 19.72
N ARG A 288 -0.94 4.60 19.56
CA ARG A 288 -1.87 4.73 20.70
C ARG A 288 -2.15 3.38 21.35
N CYS A 289 -1.92 2.28 20.64
CA CYS A 289 -1.90 0.94 21.21
C CYS A 289 -0.70 0.70 22.15
N ARG A 290 0.23 1.65 22.30
CA ARG A 290 1.39 1.63 23.22
C ARG A 290 1.24 2.59 24.39
N GLU A 291 0.75 3.80 24.17
CA GLU A 291 0.81 4.89 25.16
C GLU A 291 -0.28 4.83 26.25
N GLY A 292 -1.16 3.81 26.22
CA GLY A 292 -2.16 3.58 27.27
C GLY A 292 -1.68 2.76 28.48
N PHE A 293 -0.37 2.50 28.62
CA PHE A 293 0.21 1.71 29.71
C PHE A 293 1.50 2.32 30.25
#